data_AF-A0A3D5UZV8-F1
#
_entry.id   AF-A0A3D5UZV8-F1
#
_cell.length_a   1.000
_cell.length_b   1.000
_cell.length_c   1.000
_cell.angle_alpha   90.00
_cell.angle_beta   90.00
_cell.angle_gamma   90.00
#
_symmetry.space_group_name_H-M   'P 1'
#
loop_
_entity.id
_entity.type
_entity.pdbx_description
1 polymer ?
#
loop_
_entity_poly.entity_id
_entity_poly.type
_entity_poly.pdbx_seq_one_letter_code
_entity_poly.pdbx_strand_id
1 'polypeptide(L)'
;VGGLLIGAAAALLLLANGRIAGISGIMGGVLNPRKGETVWRIAFLAGLIAAPMLYALVAPVEITVAAPLPLLAAAGLIVGFGTRLGSGCTSGHG
;
A
#
# COMPACT_ATOMS: atom_id res chain seq x y z
N VAL A 1 -10.29 -12.45 -12.93
CA VAL A 1 -9.35 -13.14 -12.01
C VAL A 1 -8.68 -12.18 -11.02
N GLY A 2 -8.18 -11.02 -11.44
CA GLY A 2 -7.51 -10.06 -10.54
C GLY A 2 -8.28 -9.70 -9.27
N GLY A 3 -9.57 -9.38 -9.38
CA GLY A 3 -10.41 -9.08 -8.20
C GLY A 3 -10.53 -10.23 -7.19
N LEU A 4 -10.53 -11.48 -7.67
CA LEU A 4 -10.54 -12.68 -6.82
C LEU A 4 -9.23 -12.82 -6.04
N LEU A 5 -8.09 -12.55 -6.68
CA LEU A 5 -6.77 -12.57 -6.03
C LEU A 5 -6.64 -11.46 -4.99
N ILE A 6 -7.09 -10.25 -5.30
CA ILE A 6 -7.08 -9.11 -4.38
C ILE A 6 -8.01 -9.38 -3.18
N GLY A 7 -9.21 -9.90 -3.43
CA GLY A 7 -10.17 -10.28 -2.38
C GLY A 7 -9.63 -11.39 -1.47
N ALA A 8 -8.98 -12.41 -2.04
CA ALA A 8 -8.33 -13.47 -1.27
C ALA A 8 -7.17 -12.92 -0.41
N ALA A 9 -6.35 -12.02 -0.95
CA ALA A 9 -5.27 -11.37 -0.19
C ALA A 9 -5.82 -10.53 0.98
N ALA A 10 -6.91 -9.77 0.75
CA ALA A 10 -7.57 -9.00 1.80
C ALA A 10 -8.19 -9.90 2.89
N ALA A 11 -8.82 -11.01 2.49
CA ALA A 11 -9.37 -11.99 3.43
C ALA A 11 -8.28 -12.68 4.25
N LEU A 12 -7.15 -13.05 3.63
CA LEU A 12 -5.99 -13.61 4.32
C LEU A 12 -5.41 -12.63 5.34
N LEU A 13 -5.31 -11.35 5.01
CA LEU A 13 -4.85 -10.33 5.96
C LEU A 13 -5.80 -10.20 7.16
N LEU A 14 -7.12 -10.23 6.88
CA LEU A 14 -8.14 -10.19 7.93
C LEU A 14 -8.10 -11.43 8.82
N LEU A 15 -7.93 -12.63 8.26
CA LEU A 15 -7.90 -13.88 9.00
C LEU A 15 -6.60 -14.09 9.77
N ALA A 16 -5.45 -13.79 9.17
CA ALA A 16 -4.15 -14.00 9.80
C ALA A 16 -3.85 -12.95 10.88
N ASN A 17 -4.34 -11.72 10.68
CA ASN A 17 -3.91 -10.57 11.48
C ASN A 17 -5.08 -9.84 12.17
N GLY A 18 -6.33 -10.25 11.93
CA GLY A 18 -7.53 -9.64 12.51
C GLY A 18 -7.80 -8.21 12.02
N ARG A 19 -7.14 -7.77 10.94
CA ARG A 19 -7.07 -6.36 10.55
C ARG A 19 -7.56 -6.18 9.11
N ILE A 20 -8.33 -5.11 8.88
CA ILE A 20 -8.79 -4.70 7.55
C ILE A 20 -7.59 -4.13 6.76
N ALA A 21 -7.46 -4.50 5.49
CA ALA A 21 -6.42 -3.97 4.62
C ALA A 21 -6.67 -2.47 4.33
N GLY A 22 -5.77 -1.60 4.77
CA GLY A 22 -5.84 -0.16 4.48
C GLY A 22 -4.43 0.43 4.45
N ILE A 23 -3.90 0.71 3.25
CA ILE A 23 -2.50 1.12 3.08
C ILE A 23 -2.17 2.39 3.88
N SER A 24 -3.03 3.42 3.85
CA SER A 24 -2.83 4.64 4.65
C SER A 24 -2.77 4.36 6.15
N GLY A 25 -3.61 3.46 6.66
CA GLY A 25 -3.61 3.04 8.06
C GLY A 25 -2.39 2.21 8.42
N ILE A 26 -1.94 1.33 7.52
CA ILE A 26 -0.73 0.51 7.66
C ILE A 26 0.50 1.41 7.76
N MET A 27 0.67 2.31 6.81
CA MET A 27 1.78 3.26 6.75
C MET A 27 1.78 4.22 7.96
N GLY A 28 0.61 4.75 8.35
CA GLY A 28 0.48 5.57 9.54
C GLY A 28 0.88 4.86 10.84
N GLY A 29 0.57 3.57 10.98
CA GLY A 29 0.98 2.79 12.16
C GLY A 29 2.43 2.31 12.14
N VAL A 30 3.15 2.42 11.02
CA VAL A 30 4.62 2.29 11.00
C VAL A 30 5.26 3.58 11.54
N LEU A 31 4.71 4.74 11.17
CA LEU A 31 5.19 6.05 11.63
C LEU A 31 4.90 6.30 13.13
N ASN A 32 3.82 5.73 13.67
CA ASN A 32 3.51 5.74 15.10
C ASN A 32 3.44 4.31 15.66
N PRO A 33 4.59 3.67 15.91
CA PRO A 33 4.66 2.24 16.18
C PRO A 33 4.04 1.86 17.53
N ARG A 34 3.18 0.83 17.52
CA ARG A 34 2.73 0.10 18.71
C ARG A 34 3.47 -1.22 18.81
N LYS A 35 3.89 -1.61 20.03
CA LYS A 35 4.59 -2.88 20.27
C LYS A 35 3.76 -4.06 19.74
N GLY A 36 4.39 -4.93 18.95
CA GLY A 36 3.75 -6.10 18.32
C GLY A 36 3.11 -5.87 16.95
N GLU A 37 2.87 -4.61 16.56
CA GLU A 37 2.17 -4.29 15.30
C GLU A 37 3.11 -3.92 14.15
N THR A 38 4.32 -3.46 14.44
CA THR A 38 5.22 -2.92 13.42
C THR A 38 5.71 -3.99 12.43
N VAL A 39 5.95 -5.22 12.90
CA VAL A 39 6.57 -6.29 12.10
C VAL A 39 5.69 -6.68 10.91
N TRP A 40 4.40 -6.95 11.13
CA TRP A 40 3.50 -7.36 10.04
C TRP A 40 3.25 -6.21 9.06
N ARG A 41 3.21 -4.95 9.55
CA ARG A 41 3.03 -3.75 8.71
C ARG A 41 4.22 -3.56 7.77
N ILE A 42 5.43 -3.72 8.29
CA ILE A 42 6.65 -3.68 7.48
C ILE A 42 6.64 -4.83 6.47
N ALA A 43 6.31 -6.06 6.89
CA ALA A 43 6.25 -7.21 6.00
C ALA A 43 5.24 -6.99 4.85
N PHE A 44 4.07 -6.41 5.15
CA PHE A 44 3.07 -6.07 4.14
C PHE A 44 3.59 -5.01 3.15
N LEU A 45 4.18 -3.92 3.65
CA LEU A 45 4.74 -2.85 2.80
C LEU A 45 5.91 -3.36 1.94
N ALA A 46 6.77 -4.20 2.51
CA ALA A 46 7.86 -4.84 1.78
C ALA A 46 7.32 -5.74 0.66
N GLY A 47 6.29 -6.54 0.94
CA GLY A 47 5.61 -7.36 -0.06
C GLY A 47 4.98 -6.52 -1.18
N LEU A 48 4.35 -5.40 -0.84
CA LEU A 48 3.74 -4.48 -1.80
C LEU A 48 4.76 -3.88 -2.78
N ILE A 49 5.97 -3.57 -2.32
CA ILE A 49 7.07 -3.06 -3.15
C ILE A 49 7.75 -4.20 -3.93
N ALA A 50 7.98 -5.34 -3.29
CA ALA A 50 8.68 -6.47 -3.88
C ALA A 50 7.86 -7.16 -4.99
N ALA A 51 6.54 -7.22 -4.87
CA ALA A 51 5.68 -7.88 -5.85
C ALA A 51 5.86 -7.37 -7.29
N PRO A 52 5.76 -6.06 -7.61
CA PRO A 52 6.00 -5.56 -8.96
C PRO A 52 7.47 -5.71 -9.40
N MET A 53 8.43 -5.63 -8.48
CA MET A 53 9.85 -5.85 -8.81
C MET A 53 10.12 -7.29 -9.25
N LEU A 54 9.56 -8.27 -8.53
CA LEU A 54 9.67 -9.68 -8.88
C LEU A 54 8.92 -10.00 -10.18
N TYR A 55 7.75 -9.38 -10.38
CA TYR A 55 6.99 -9.54 -11.62
C TYR A 55 7.77 -9.02 -12.85
N ALA A 56 8.49 -7.91 -12.71
CA ALA A 56 9.31 -7.34 -13.78
C ALA A 56 10.45 -8.26 -14.25
N LEU A 57 10.89 -9.23 -13.42
CA LEU A 57 11.90 -10.22 -13.81
C LEU A 57 11.36 -11.25 -14.82
N VAL A 58 10.04 -11.49 -14.81
CA VAL A 58 9.39 -12.48 -15.68
C VAL A 58 8.71 -11.81 -16.87
N ALA A 59 8.15 -10.62 -16.64
CA ALA A 59 7.47 -9.82 -17.64
C ALA A 59 7.98 -8.38 -17.56
N PRO A 60 9.05 -8.02 -18.29
CA PRO A 60 9.59 -6.68 -18.27
C PRO A 60 8.55 -5.70 -18.81
N VAL A 61 8.27 -4.65 -18.04
CA VAL A 61 7.33 -3.59 -18.40
C VAL A 61 8.14 -2.32 -18.66
N GLU A 62 7.95 -1.70 -19.82
CA GLU A 62 8.50 -0.37 -20.07
C GLU A 62 7.73 0.68 -19.26
N ILE A 63 8.43 1.36 -18.35
CA ILE A 63 7.85 2.41 -17.50
C ILE A 63 8.31 3.76 -18.04
N THR A 64 7.42 4.47 -18.73
CA THR A 64 7.66 5.85 -19.15
C THR A 64 7.00 6.82 -18.19
N VAL A 65 7.80 7.51 -17.38
CA VAL A 65 7.30 8.56 -16.49
C VAL A 65 7.27 9.88 -17.25
N ALA A 66 6.09 10.24 -17.76
CA ALA A 66 5.90 11.48 -18.53
C ALA A 66 5.83 12.76 -17.67
N ALA A 67 5.77 12.62 -16.33
CA ALA A 67 5.63 13.74 -15.41
C ALA A 67 6.99 14.15 -14.80
N PRO A 68 7.27 15.46 -14.63
CA PRO A 68 8.49 15.91 -13.98
C PRO A 68 8.44 15.65 -12.48
N LEU A 69 9.60 15.36 -11.86
CA LEU A 69 9.73 15.03 -10.44
C LEU A 69 9.01 16.01 -9.47
N PRO A 70 9.06 17.34 -9.68
CA PRO A 70 8.34 18.29 -8.82
C PRO A 70 6.82 18.08 -8.84
N LEU A 71 6.25 17.74 -10.00
CA LEU A 71 4.82 17.49 -10.13
C LEU A 71 4.43 16.18 -9.42
N LEU A 72 5.25 15.14 -9.55
CA LEU A 72 5.06 13.87 -8.83
C LEU A 72 5.11 14.07 -7.32
N ALA A 73 6.07 14.85 -6.83
CA ALA A 73 6.19 15.17 -5.41
C ALA A 73 4.96 15.97 -4.91
N ALA A 74 4.54 17.00 -5.64
CA ALA A 74 3.36 17.79 -5.30
C ALA A 74 2.08 16.93 -5.30
N ALA A 75 1.89 16.10 -6.33
CA ALA A 75 0.75 15.18 -6.41
C ALA A 75 0.75 14.19 -5.23
N GLY A 76 1.90 13.60 -4.91
CA GLY A 76 2.02 12.69 -3.77
C GLY A 76 1.66 13.35 -2.43
N LEU A 77 2.11 14.59 -2.22
CA LEU A 77 1.77 15.37 -1.02
C LEU A 77 0.26 15.67 -0.94
N ILE A 78 -0.34 16.14 -2.04
CA ILE A 78 -1.77 16.47 -2.09
C ILE A 78 -2.62 15.22 -1.85
N VAL A 79 -2.29 14.11 -2.51
CA VAL A 79 -2.99 12.83 -2.32
C VAL A 79 -2.82 12.35 -0.88
N GLY A 80 -1.60 12.39 -0.34
CA GLY A 80 -1.32 12.02 1.06
C GLY A 80 -2.15 12.84 2.04
N PHE A 81 -2.20 14.17 1.86
CA PHE A 81 -3.02 15.06 2.66
C PHE A 81 -4.52 14.74 2.53
N GLY A 82 -5.02 14.56 1.31
CA GLY A 82 -6.42 14.22 1.03
C GLY A 82 -6.85 12.90 1.67
N THR A 83 -6.01 11.86 1.60
CA THR A 83 -6.33 10.57 2.25
C THR A 83 -6.42 10.68 3.77
N ARG A 84 -5.64 11.57 4.37
CA ARG A 84 -5.69 11.81 5.82
C ARG A 84 -6.94 12.61 6.22
N LEU A 85 -7.34 13.60 5.41
CA LEU A 85 -8.57 14.36 5.62
C LEU A 85 -9.83 13.49 5.44
N GLY A 86 -9.81 12.59 4.44
CA GLY A 86 -10.90 11.66 4.14
C GLY A 86 -10.90 10.37 4.97
N SER A 87 -10.13 10.27 6.06
CA SER A 87 -10.03 9.10 6.94
C SER A 87 -9.65 7.77 6.25
N GLY A 88 -9.03 7.82 5.07
CA GLY A 88 -8.76 6.61 4.29
C GLY A 88 -8.32 6.85 2.85
N CYS A 89 -7.99 5.75 2.17
CA CYS A 89 -7.67 5.70 0.75
C CYS A 89 -8.62 4.72 0.04
N THR A 90 -8.49 4.57 -1.28
CA THR A 90 -9.28 3.61 -2.07
C THR A 90 -9.11 2.16 -1.60
N SER A 91 -7.98 1.85 -0.96
CA SER A 91 -7.72 0.51 -0.40
C SER A 91 -8.45 0.25 0.92
N GLY A 92 -8.93 1.27 1.64
CA GLY A 92 -9.58 1.10 2.94
C GLY A 92 -9.76 2.40 3.72
N HIS A 93 -10.71 2.39 4.65
CA HIS A 93 -10.96 3.46 5.63
C HIS A 93 -10.57 2.96 7.01
N GLY A 94 -9.97 3.83 7.82
CA GLY A 94 -9.34 3.50 9.11
C GLY A 94 -10.29 2.85 10.12
#